data_AF-A1STX7-F1
#
_entry.id   AF-A1STX7-F1
#
_cell.length_a   1.000
_cell.length_b   1.000
_cell.length_c   1.000
_cell.angle_alpha   90.00
_cell.angle_beta   90.00
_cell.angle_gamma   90.00
#
_symmetry.space_group_name_H-M   'P 1'
#
loop_
_entity.id
_entity.type
_entity.pdbx_description
1 polymer ?
#
loop_
_entity_poly.entity_id
_entity_poly.type
_entity_poly.pdbx_seq_one_letter_code
_entity_poly.pdbx_strand_id
1 'polypeptide(L)'
;MSKLNQQTCPCQSEKTYQQCCFPFHIKTVKPVTCEQLMRSRFSAFVYQLGDYLYNTYHPDYRGDLSVEVLTEQTVDWKNLQILSTASFSDSGYVEFKAWYLDQGKLFCHHERSNFVKENNGWLYCDGLIYPEQKSGKIPRNDPCPCGSGKKHKKCCAK
;
A
#
# COMPACT_ATOMS: atom_id res chain seq x y z
N MET A 1 -18.35 -3.36 -17.26
CA MET A 1 -17.44 -2.88 -16.20
C MET A 1 -17.30 -4.00 -15.18
N SER A 2 -16.07 -4.40 -14.81
CA SER A 2 -15.86 -5.50 -13.86
C SER A 2 -16.38 -5.12 -12.47
N LYS A 3 -16.90 -6.09 -11.71
CA LYS A 3 -17.42 -5.88 -10.34
C LYS A 3 -16.39 -5.21 -9.41
N LEU A 4 -15.10 -5.48 -9.65
CA LEU A 4 -13.96 -4.89 -8.95
C LEU A 4 -13.93 -3.36 -9.02
N ASN A 5 -14.26 -2.78 -10.17
CA ASN A 5 -14.14 -1.35 -10.43
C ASN A 5 -15.09 -0.51 -9.56
N GLN A 6 -16.22 -1.09 -9.15
CA GLN A 6 -17.24 -0.42 -8.33
C GLN A 6 -17.04 -0.62 -6.82
N GLN A 7 -16.11 -1.48 -6.40
CA GLN A 7 -15.78 -1.67 -5.00
C GLN A 7 -14.95 -0.50 -4.47
N THR A 8 -15.03 -0.24 -3.16
CA THR A 8 -14.15 0.72 -2.48
C THR A 8 -12.69 0.35 -2.73
N CYS A 9 -11.88 1.35 -3.06
CA CYS A 9 -10.47 1.15 -3.34
C CYS A 9 -9.73 0.65 -2.09
N PRO A 10 -8.86 -0.38 -2.19
CA PRO A 10 -8.14 -0.93 -1.03
C PRO A 10 -7.28 0.09 -0.30
N CYS A 11 -6.81 1.14 -0.98
CA CYS A 11 -5.95 2.18 -0.42
C CYS A 11 -6.63 3.12 0.59
N GLN A 12 -7.87 2.85 1.00
CA GLN A 12 -8.62 3.61 2.01
C GLN A 12 -8.83 5.09 1.65
N SER A 13 -9.07 5.37 0.38
CA SER A 13 -9.40 6.72 -0.11
C SER A 13 -10.90 7.04 -0.08
N GLU A 14 -11.74 6.09 0.37
CA GLU A 14 -13.21 6.11 0.35
C GLU A 14 -13.86 6.16 -1.05
N LYS A 15 -13.05 6.36 -2.10
CA LYS A 15 -13.48 6.30 -3.50
C LYS A 15 -13.58 4.86 -3.98
N THR A 16 -14.36 4.66 -5.04
CA THR A 16 -14.33 3.39 -5.79
C THR A 16 -12.96 3.16 -6.43
N TYR A 17 -12.59 1.91 -6.67
CA TYR A 17 -11.34 1.56 -7.35
C TYR A 17 -11.22 2.27 -8.71
N GLN A 18 -12.31 2.30 -9.49
CA GLN A 18 -12.39 2.99 -10.78
C GLN A 18 -12.04 4.48 -10.72
N GLN A 19 -12.45 5.16 -9.65
CA GLN A 19 -12.23 6.60 -9.45
C GLN A 19 -10.95 6.91 -8.65
N CYS A 20 -10.19 5.88 -8.26
CA CYS A 20 -9.01 6.02 -7.42
C CYS A 20 -7.77 5.40 -8.07
N CYS A 21 -7.40 4.16 -7.73
CA CYS A 21 -6.13 3.58 -8.17
C CYS A 21 -6.20 2.96 -9.57
N PHE A 22 -7.39 2.60 -10.05
CA PHE A 22 -7.55 1.94 -11.35
C PHE A 22 -6.91 2.73 -12.50
N PRO A 23 -7.15 4.05 -12.68
CA PRO A 23 -6.55 4.83 -13.76
C PRO A 23 -5.00 4.84 -13.73
N PHE A 24 -4.40 4.75 -12.55
CA PHE A 24 -2.94 4.61 -12.41
C PHE A 24 -2.47 3.23 -12.88
N HIS A 25 -3.18 2.18 -12.48
CA HIS A 25 -2.83 0.79 -12.80
C HIS A 25 -2.95 0.48 -14.29
N ILE A 26 -3.92 1.08 -14.99
CA ILE A 26 -4.05 1.00 -16.45
C ILE A 26 -3.24 2.06 -17.20
N LYS A 27 -2.40 2.84 -16.49
CA LYS A 27 -1.47 3.83 -17.05
C LYS A 27 -2.13 4.97 -17.85
N THR A 28 -3.42 5.26 -17.61
CA THR A 28 -4.11 6.39 -18.28
C THR A 28 -3.81 7.72 -17.61
N VAL A 29 -3.45 7.72 -16.34
CA VAL A 29 -2.95 8.87 -15.58
C VAL A 29 -1.80 8.42 -14.68
N LYS A 30 -0.99 9.38 -14.22
CA LYS A 30 0.12 9.13 -13.30
C LYS A 30 -0.18 9.73 -11.91
N PRO A 31 0.27 9.10 -10.81
CA PRO A 31 0.22 9.73 -9.51
C PRO A 31 0.96 11.07 -9.52
N VAL A 32 0.35 12.13 -8.99
CA VAL A 32 0.94 13.48 -8.94
C VAL A 32 1.65 13.77 -7.61
N THR A 33 1.41 12.95 -6.58
CA THR A 33 2.11 13.00 -5.30
C THR A 33 2.71 11.64 -4.93
N CYS A 34 3.73 11.63 -4.06
CA CYS A 34 4.28 10.39 -3.51
C CYS A 34 3.22 9.60 -2.70
N GLU A 35 2.30 10.27 -1.99
CA GLU A 35 1.20 9.60 -1.30
C GLU A 35 0.26 8.87 -2.26
N GLN A 36 -0.11 9.49 -3.38
CA GLN A 36 -0.94 8.83 -4.38
C GLN A 36 -0.26 7.59 -4.94
N LEU A 37 1.05 7.67 -5.18
CA LEU A 37 1.82 6.52 -5.64
C LEU A 37 1.90 5.42 -4.58
N MET A 38 2.16 5.78 -3.32
CA MET A 38 2.19 4.82 -2.23
C MET A 38 0.84 4.09 -2.11
N ARG A 39 -0.27 4.83 -2.15
CA ARG A 39 -1.63 4.29 -2.09
C ARG A 39 -1.95 3.38 -3.27
N SER A 40 -1.57 3.75 -4.48
CA SER A 40 -1.77 2.88 -5.65
C SER A 40 -0.90 1.63 -5.58
N ARG A 41 0.37 1.74 -5.16
CA ARG A 41 1.24 0.57 -4.92
C ARG A 41 0.62 -0.40 -3.91
N PHE A 42 0.05 0.09 -2.81
CA PHE A 42 -0.68 -0.77 -1.87
C PHE A 42 -1.86 -1.51 -2.55
N SER A 43 -2.70 -0.80 -3.29
CA SER A 43 -3.80 -1.44 -4.04
C SER A 43 -3.29 -2.43 -5.10
N ALA A 44 -2.13 -2.17 -5.70
CA ALA A 44 -1.49 -3.07 -6.65
C ALA A 44 -0.99 -4.36 -5.99
N PHE A 45 -0.46 -4.30 -4.76
CA PHE A 45 -0.16 -5.52 -3.98
C PHE A 45 -1.43 -6.32 -3.66
N VAL A 46 -2.53 -5.65 -3.26
CA VAL A 46 -3.82 -6.31 -2.99
C VAL A 46 -4.37 -7.03 -4.23
N TYR A 47 -4.18 -6.44 -5.41
CA TYR A 47 -4.69 -6.98 -6.69
C TYR A 47 -3.64 -7.70 -7.53
N GLN A 48 -2.44 -7.95 -7.00
CA GLN A 48 -1.36 -8.69 -7.67
C GLN A 48 -0.97 -8.08 -9.03
N LEU A 49 -0.87 -6.75 -9.09
CA LEU A 49 -0.53 -6.02 -10.32
C LEU A 49 0.98 -5.77 -10.40
N GLY A 50 1.75 -6.85 -10.57
CA GLY A 50 3.21 -6.84 -10.57
C GLY A 50 3.83 -5.88 -11.58
N ASP A 51 3.24 -5.76 -12.79
CA ASP A 51 3.67 -4.78 -13.79
C ASP A 51 3.65 -3.34 -13.26
N TYR A 52 2.62 -2.97 -12.53
CA TYR A 52 2.50 -1.63 -11.96
C TYR A 52 3.53 -1.42 -10.85
N LEU A 53 3.72 -2.43 -9.99
CA LEU A 53 4.69 -2.40 -8.91
C LEU A 53 6.12 -2.26 -9.45
N TYR A 54 6.47 -3.03 -10.48
CA TYR A 54 7.79 -3.03 -11.11
C TYR A 54 8.09 -1.70 -11.80
N ASN A 55 7.13 -1.18 -12.58
CA ASN A 55 7.30 0.06 -13.34
C ASN A 55 7.26 1.33 -12.47
N THR A 56 6.83 1.21 -11.22
CA THR A 56 6.84 2.31 -10.24
C THR A 56 7.90 2.14 -9.15
N TYR A 57 8.76 1.14 -9.29
CA TYR A 57 9.95 0.95 -8.48
C TYR A 57 11.15 1.51 -9.26
N HIS A 58 11.88 2.44 -8.65
CA HIS A 58 13.10 2.98 -9.20
C HIS A 58 14.10 1.85 -9.56
N PRO A 59 14.63 1.81 -10.80
CA PRO A 59 15.53 0.75 -11.27
C PRO A 59 16.76 0.51 -10.38
N ASP A 60 17.36 1.58 -9.86
CA ASP A 60 18.57 1.47 -9.02
C ASP A 60 18.32 0.86 -7.63
N TYR A 61 17.06 0.78 -7.19
CA TYR A 61 16.70 0.31 -5.85
C TYR A 61 15.96 -1.03 -5.84
N ARG A 62 15.51 -1.53 -7.00
CA ARG A 62 14.69 -2.75 -7.07
C ARG A 62 15.49 -4.06 -7.09
N GLY A 63 16.81 -3.98 -7.31
CA GLY A 63 17.68 -5.16 -7.37
C GLY A 63 17.18 -6.21 -8.39
N ASP A 64 17.16 -7.47 -7.97
CA ASP A 64 16.77 -8.62 -8.80
C ASP A 64 15.25 -8.90 -8.81
N LEU A 65 14.43 -8.03 -8.22
CA LEU A 65 12.97 -8.19 -8.25
C LEU A 65 12.47 -8.22 -9.70
N SER A 66 11.59 -9.18 -10.02
CA SER A 66 10.94 -9.29 -11.32
C SER A 66 9.44 -9.01 -11.23
N VAL A 67 8.77 -8.90 -12.38
CA VAL A 67 7.30 -8.74 -12.44
C VAL A 67 6.60 -9.95 -11.82
N GLU A 68 7.14 -11.16 -12.06
CA GLU A 68 6.60 -12.41 -11.54
C GLU A 68 6.65 -12.42 -10.01
N VAL A 69 7.81 -12.12 -9.41
CA VAL A 69 7.98 -12.04 -7.95
C VAL A 69 7.03 -11.01 -7.33
N LEU A 70 6.86 -9.86 -7.99
CA LEU A 70 5.95 -8.81 -7.51
C LEU A 70 4.46 -9.12 -7.72
N THR A 71 4.14 -10.12 -8.55
CA THR A 71 2.76 -10.60 -8.79
C THR A 71 2.35 -11.64 -7.74
N GLU A 72 3.30 -12.36 -7.14
CA GLU A 72 3.01 -13.40 -6.17
C GLU A 72 2.30 -12.84 -4.93
N GLN A 73 1.14 -13.42 -4.60
CA GLN A 73 0.48 -13.13 -3.34
C GLN A 73 1.10 -13.94 -2.21
N THR A 74 1.98 -13.29 -1.44
CA THR A 74 2.62 -13.90 -0.26
C THR A 74 1.78 -13.75 1.01
N VAL A 75 1.00 -12.68 1.11
CA VAL A 75 0.16 -12.35 2.28
C VAL A 75 -1.18 -11.75 1.85
N ASP A 76 -2.15 -11.72 2.76
CA ASP A 76 -3.48 -11.16 2.53
C ASP A 76 -3.56 -9.74 3.10
N TRP A 77 -3.21 -8.74 2.28
CA TRP A 77 -3.27 -7.32 2.61
C TRP A 77 -4.69 -6.86 2.93
N LYS A 78 -4.88 -6.21 4.08
CA LYS A 78 -6.19 -5.83 4.61
C LYS A 78 -6.46 -4.34 4.63
N ASN A 79 -5.49 -3.55 5.07
CA ASN A 79 -5.74 -2.15 5.35
C ASN A 79 -4.47 -1.31 5.22
N LEU A 80 -4.65 -0.02 4.97
CA LEU A 80 -3.59 0.97 4.86
C LEU A 80 -3.95 2.22 5.67
N GLN A 81 -3.02 2.68 6.50
CA GLN A 81 -3.11 3.95 7.21
C GLN A 81 -1.87 4.78 6.91
N ILE A 82 -2.08 5.95 6.32
CA ILE A 82 -1.01 6.95 6.17
C ILE A 82 -0.88 7.71 7.49
N LEU A 83 0.36 7.83 7.98
CA LEU A 83 0.69 8.52 9.23
C LEU A 83 1.27 9.92 8.98
N SER A 84 2.18 10.02 8.02
CA SER A 84 2.85 11.29 7.68
C SER A 84 3.29 11.27 6.23
N THR A 85 3.24 12.42 5.57
CA THR A 85 3.74 12.60 4.21
C THR A 85 4.48 13.92 4.10
N ALA A 86 5.51 13.95 3.26
CA ALA A 86 6.10 15.18 2.78
C ALA A 86 6.42 15.05 1.30
N SER A 87 6.17 16.12 0.54
CA SER A 87 6.56 16.22 -0.86
C SER A 87 7.39 17.48 -1.05
N PHE A 88 8.56 17.32 -1.65
CA PHE A 88 9.47 18.38 -2.07
C PHE A 88 9.42 18.50 -3.60
N SER A 89 10.36 19.25 -4.20
CA SER A 89 10.44 19.47 -5.65
C SER A 89 10.52 18.17 -6.45
N ASP A 90 11.41 17.29 -6.03
CA ASP A 90 11.87 16.09 -6.73
C ASP A 90 11.95 14.86 -5.83
N SER A 91 11.58 14.99 -4.56
CA SER A 91 11.66 13.92 -3.57
C SER A 91 10.51 14.01 -2.57
N GLY A 92 10.28 12.94 -1.81
CA GLY A 92 9.24 12.92 -0.80
C GLY A 92 9.27 11.63 0.00
N TYR A 93 8.48 11.59 1.06
CA TYR A 93 8.30 10.37 1.85
C TYR A 93 6.85 10.15 2.22
N VAL A 94 6.53 8.88 2.50
CA VAL A 94 5.26 8.46 3.08
C VAL A 94 5.54 7.47 4.20
N GLU A 95 5.14 7.84 5.42
CA GLU A 95 5.12 6.95 6.58
C GLU A 95 3.74 6.35 6.74
N PHE A 96 3.65 5.04 6.87
CA PHE A 96 2.38 4.32 6.89
C PHE A 96 2.43 3.02 7.68
N LYS A 97 1.23 2.52 8.00
CA LYS A 97 1.00 1.16 8.47
C LYS A 97 0.17 0.41 7.45
N ALA A 98 0.66 -0.75 7.03
CA ALA A 98 -0.07 -1.69 6.19
C ALA A 98 -0.31 -2.98 6.98
N TRP A 99 -1.58 -3.33 7.16
CA TRP A 99 -1.97 -4.54 7.87
C TRP A 99 -2.27 -5.67 6.91
N TYR A 100 -1.82 -6.87 7.27
CA TYR A 100 -2.02 -8.08 6.47
C TYR A 100 -2.28 -9.28 7.38
N LEU A 101 -2.97 -10.27 6.84
CA LEU A 101 -3.07 -11.59 7.45
C LEU A 101 -1.99 -12.49 6.88
N ASP A 102 -1.28 -13.18 7.76
CA ASP A 102 -0.41 -14.30 7.43
C ASP A 102 -0.74 -15.48 8.36
N GLN A 103 -1.02 -16.64 7.77
CA GLN A 103 -1.50 -17.85 8.48
C GLN A 103 -2.62 -17.56 9.49
N GLY A 104 -3.55 -16.66 9.12
CA GLY A 104 -4.70 -16.26 9.95
C GLY A 104 -4.39 -15.27 11.07
N LYS A 105 -3.12 -14.88 11.27
CA LYS A 105 -2.70 -13.88 12.27
C LYS A 105 -2.56 -12.52 11.61
N LEU A 106 -2.98 -11.48 12.33
CA LEU A 106 -2.88 -10.10 11.86
C LEU A 106 -1.52 -9.51 12.23
N PHE A 107 -0.79 -9.06 11.22
CA PHE A 107 0.48 -8.37 11.35
C PHE A 107 0.38 -6.94 10.82
N CYS A 108 1.38 -6.13 11.16
CA CYS A 108 1.46 -4.73 10.76
C CYS A 108 2.87 -4.41 10.27
N HIS A 109 2.97 -4.08 8.99
CA HIS A 109 4.16 -3.48 8.38
C HIS A 109 4.13 -1.97 8.62
N HIS A 110 5.09 -1.45 9.38
CA HIS A 110 5.24 -0.02 9.62
C HIS A 110 6.51 0.47 8.93
N GLU A 111 6.36 1.34 7.94
CA GLU A 111 7.47 1.80 7.11
C GLU A 111 7.36 3.30 6.85
N ARG A 112 8.52 3.95 6.72
CA ARG A 112 8.65 5.24 6.02
C ARG A 112 9.37 5.03 4.70
N SER A 113 8.62 5.04 3.60
CA SER A 113 9.13 4.91 2.23
C SER A 113 9.59 6.26 1.69
N ASN A 114 10.69 6.24 0.94
CA ASN A 114 11.20 7.39 0.20
C ASN A 114 10.83 7.26 -1.28
N PHE A 115 10.58 8.41 -1.90
CA PHE A 115 10.19 8.52 -3.30
C PHE A 115 10.97 9.64 -3.98
N VAL A 116 11.25 9.44 -5.26
CA VAL A 116 11.81 10.46 -6.14
C VAL A 116 10.81 10.77 -7.26
N LYS A 117 10.84 11.99 -7.78
CA LYS A 117 10.09 12.43 -8.94
C LYS A 117 11.05 12.76 -10.07
N GLU A 118 11.15 11.87 -11.03
CA GLU A 118 11.99 12.03 -12.22
C GLU A 118 11.12 12.05 -13.46
N ASN A 119 11.41 12.96 -14.41
CA ASN A 119 11.03 13.14 -15.85
C ASN A 119 9.76 12.47 -16.44
N ASN A 120 8.98 11.75 -15.65
CA ASN A 120 7.99 10.77 -16.02
C ASN A 120 7.14 10.26 -14.82
N GLY A 121 7.33 10.75 -13.60
CA GLY A 121 6.42 10.48 -12.47
C GLY A 121 7.15 10.24 -11.16
N TRP A 122 6.38 9.96 -10.12
CA TRP A 122 6.95 9.47 -8.86
C TRP A 122 7.39 8.02 -9.00
N LEU A 123 8.49 7.66 -8.34
CA LEU A 123 9.02 6.31 -8.22
C LEU A 123 9.32 6.01 -6.75
N TYR A 124 9.03 4.78 -6.32
CA TYR A 124 9.46 4.26 -5.02
C TYR A 124 10.95 3.90 -5.07
N CYS A 125 11.72 4.32 -4.07
CA CYS A 125 13.14 4.01 -3.97
C CYS A 125 13.36 2.93 -2.91
N ASP A 126 13.40 3.33 -1.65
CA ASP A 126 13.62 2.45 -0.51
C ASP A 126 12.70 2.87 0.64
N GLY A 127 12.88 2.25 1.80
CA GLY A 127 12.18 2.69 3.00
C GLY A 127 12.83 2.19 4.28
N LEU A 128 12.58 2.94 5.34
CA LEU A 128 12.95 2.54 6.69
C LEU A 128 11.81 1.69 7.28
N ILE A 129 12.04 0.39 7.40
CA ILE A 129 11.11 -0.53 8.06
C ILE A 129 11.33 -0.41 9.58
N TYR A 130 10.26 -0.11 10.31
CA TYR A 130 10.29 -0.07 11.76
C TYR A 130 10.06 -1.46 12.37
N PRO A 131 10.70 -1.77 13.51
CA PRO A 131 10.51 -3.04 14.17
C PRO A 131 9.09 -3.16 14.76
N GLU A 132 8.60 -4.40 14.93
CA GLU A 132 7.21 -4.70 15.30
C GLU A 132 6.71 -3.96 16.56
N GLN A 133 7.59 -3.67 17.51
CA GLN A 133 7.23 -2.93 18.73
C GLN A 133 6.69 -1.53 18.41
N LYS A 134 7.19 -0.89 17.33
CA LYS A 134 6.72 0.41 16.83
C LYS A 134 5.47 0.31 15.95
N SER A 135 5.10 -0.87 15.47
CA SER A 135 3.82 -1.08 14.78
C SER A 135 2.62 -0.89 15.71
N GLY A 136 2.84 -1.01 17.03
CA GLY A 136 1.87 -0.72 18.09
C GLY A 136 1.04 -1.94 18.48
N LYS A 137 0.67 -2.04 19.76
CA LYS A 137 -0.25 -3.07 20.25
C LYS A 137 -1.67 -2.68 19.88
N ILE A 138 -2.45 -3.64 19.38
CA ILE A 138 -3.86 -3.43 19.04
C ILE A 138 -4.73 -3.81 20.25
N PRO A 139 -5.37 -2.87 20.95
CA PRO A 139 -6.18 -3.19 22.12
C PRO A 139 -7.37 -4.07 21.75
N ARG A 140 -7.73 -5.00 22.64
CA ARG A 140 -8.78 -6.01 22.38
C ARG A 140 -10.15 -5.40 22.02
N ASN A 141 -10.47 -4.23 22.55
CA ASN A 141 -11.79 -3.60 22.39
C ASN A 141 -11.85 -2.53 21.29
N ASP A 142 -10.70 -2.14 20.74
CA ASP A 142 -10.62 -1.13 19.69
C ASP A 142 -11.08 -1.70 18.34
N PRO A 143 -11.46 -0.85 17.36
CA PRO A 143 -11.73 -1.29 16.01
C PRO A 143 -10.57 -2.14 15.45
N CYS A 144 -10.91 -3.25 14.80
CA CYS A 144 -9.92 -4.15 14.23
C CYS A 144 -9.21 -3.45 13.05
N PRO A 145 -7.87 -3.38 13.05
CA PRO A 145 -7.14 -2.69 11.98
C PRO A 145 -7.23 -3.36 10.62
N CYS A 146 -7.83 -4.55 10.49
CA CYS A 146 -8.12 -5.15 9.19
C CYS A 146 -9.23 -4.45 8.40
N GLY A 147 -9.83 -3.37 8.94
CA GLY A 147 -10.87 -2.59 8.25
C GLY A 147 -12.27 -3.19 8.33
N SER A 148 -12.50 -4.26 9.09
CA SER A 148 -13.81 -4.93 9.14
C SER A 148 -14.90 -4.18 9.91
N GLY A 149 -14.56 -3.08 10.59
CA GLY A 149 -15.46 -2.34 11.49
C GLY A 149 -15.80 -3.05 12.82
N LYS A 150 -15.37 -4.29 13.01
CA LYS A 150 -15.59 -5.06 14.26
C LYS A 150 -14.52 -4.74 15.29
N LYS A 151 -14.81 -4.94 16.59
CA LYS A 151 -13.78 -4.90 17.65
C LYS A 151 -12.72 -5.98 17.43
N HIS A 152 -11.45 -5.69 17.74
CA HIS A 152 -10.32 -6.59 17.49
C HIS A 152 -10.54 -8.01 18.04
N LYS A 153 -10.97 -8.14 19.30
CA LYS A 153 -11.29 -9.42 19.95
C LYS A 153 -12.42 -10.22 19.29
N LYS A 154 -13.28 -9.56 18.51
CA LYS A 154 -14.38 -10.20 17.77
C LYS A 154 -14.03 -10.44 16.30
N CYS A 155 -12.79 -10.13 15.90
CA CYS A 155 -12.31 -10.17 14.53
C CYS A 155 -11.01 -10.99 14.44
N CYS A 156 -9.85 -10.35 14.37
CA CYS A 156 -8.57 -11.00 14.09
C CYS A 156 -7.80 -11.48 15.34
N ALA A 157 -8.24 -11.14 16.56
CA ALA A 157 -7.66 -11.68 17.80
C ALA A 157 -8.41 -12.90 18.34
N LYS A 158 -9.05 -13.66 17.45
CA LYS A 158 -9.73 -14.90 17.79
C LYS A 158 -8.75 -16.05 17.92
#